data_AF-A0A0Q8ZLT2-F1
#
_entry.id   AF-A0A0Q8ZLT2-F1
#
_cell.length_a   1.000
_cell.length_b   1.000
_cell.length_c   1.000
_cell.angle_alpha   90.00
_cell.angle_beta   90.00
_cell.angle_gamma   90.00
#
_symmetry.space_group_name_H-M   'P 1'
#
loop_
_entity.id
_entity.type
_entity.pdbx_description
1 polymer ?
#
loop_
_entity_poly.entity_id
_entity_poly.type
_entity_poly.pdbx_seq_one_letter_code
_entity_poly.pdbx_strand_id
1 'polypeptide(L)' 'MSFLKGQDVSYTAISGRSYRAIVLERKIDFKKGLIKKSAIKEMTYHYLIEVQKTGFTQRILCTAEQIKLLEKKECAQNAA' A
#
# COMPACT_ATOMS: atom_id res chain seq x y z
N MET A 1 -9.62 -4.26 -0.37
CA MET A 1 -8.71 -4.76 -1.42
C MET A 1 -7.34 -4.99 -0.79
N SER A 2 -6.67 -6.12 -1.06
CA SER A 2 -5.34 -6.42 -0.50
C SER A 2 -4.29 -6.26 -1.58
N PHE A 3 -3.21 -5.55 -1.29
CA PHE A 3 -2.06 -5.46 -2.20
C PHE A 3 -1.08 -6.61 -1.97
N LEU A 4 -0.51 -7.12 -3.06
CA LEU A 4 0.44 -8.23 -3.07
C LEU A 4 1.87 -7.71 -3.15
N LYS A 5 2.81 -8.48 -2.58
CA LYS A 5 4.24 -8.23 -2.73
C LYS A 5 4.62 -8.17 -4.22
N GLY A 6 5.41 -7.17 -4.59
CA GLY A 6 5.86 -6.91 -5.95
C GLY A 6 4.88 -6.11 -6.82
N GLN A 7 3.70 -5.73 -6.30
CA GLN A 7 2.79 -4.88 -7.05
C GLN A 7 3.30 -3.44 -7.16
N ASP A 8 3.12 -2.88 -8.35
CA ASP A 8 3.37 -1.48 -8.65
C ASP A 8 2.15 -0.64 -8.24
N VAL A 9 2.37 0.33 -7.37
CA VAL A 9 1.34 1.15 -6.76
C VAL A 9 1.73 2.62 -6.78
N SER A 10 0.73 3.50 -6.79
CA SER A 10 0.88 4.92 -6.55
C SER A 10 0.66 5.19 -5.07
N TYR A 11 1.66 5.72 -4.38
CA TYR A 11 1.58 6.16 -2.99
C TYR A 11 1.34 7.66 -2.91
N THR A 12 0.27 8.07 -2.23
CA THR A 12 -0.04 9.47 -1.95
C THR A 12 0.47 9.85 -0.56
N ALA A 13 1.49 10.72 -0.51
CA ALA A 13 2.00 11.27 0.73
C ALA A 13 0.99 12.25 1.38
N ILE A 14 1.20 12.56 2.66
CA ILE A 14 0.37 13.51 3.43
C ILE A 14 0.33 14.90 2.74
N SER A 15 1.39 15.26 2.01
CA SER A 15 1.45 16.47 1.20
C SER A 15 0.54 16.47 -0.04
N GLY A 16 -0.18 15.38 -0.31
CA GLY A 16 -1.00 15.18 -1.51
C GLY A 16 -0.19 14.74 -2.75
N ARG A 17 1.15 14.71 -2.66
CA ARG A 17 2.01 14.28 -3.78
C ARG A 17 1.97 12.77 -3.93
N SER A 18 1.76 12.31 -5.16
CA SER A 18 1.80 10.90 -5.53
C SER A 18 3.19 10.48 -6.00
N TYR A 19 3.63 9.30 -5.60
CA TYR A 19 4.91 8.71 -5.98
C TYR A 19 4.71 7.26 -6.41
N ARG A 20 5.48 6.81 -7.40
CA ARG A 20 5.51 5.40 -7.77
C ARG A 20 6.20 4.60 -6.68
N ALA A 21 5.62 3.46 -6.32
CA ALA A 21 6.14 2.60 -5.28
C ALA A 21 5.87 1.12 -5.57
N ILE A 22 6.67 0.25 -4.96
CA ILE A 22 6.49 -1.20 -5.03
C ILE A 22 6.11 -1.72 -3.66
N VAL A 23 5.08 -2.55 -3.57
CA VAL A 23 4.71 -3.21 -2.32
C VAL A 23 5.76 -4.25 -1.97
N LEU A 24 6.44 -4.08 -0.84
CA LEU A 24 7.42 -5.05 -0.35
C LEU A 24 6.73 -6.11 0.50
N GLU A 25 5.92 -5.70 1.47
CA GLU A 25 5.31 -6.59 2.46
C GLU A 25 4.00 -6.03 3.01
N ARG A 26 3.12 -6.91 3.49
CA ARG A 26 1.92 -6.55 4.25
C ARG A 26 2.17 -6.88 5.73
N LYS A 27 2.07 -5.88 6.59
CA LYS A 27 2.18 -6.03 8.04
C LYS A 27 0.80 -5.87 8.67
N ILE A 28 0.45 -6.80 9.55
CA ILE A 28 -0.78 -6.72 10.33
C ILE A 28 -0.41 -6.11 11.67
N ASP A 29 -0.96 -4.94 11.96
CA ASP A 29 -0.84 -4.36 13.29
C ASP A 29 -2.02 -4.85 14.12
N PHE A 30 -1.73 -5.79 15.02
CA PHE A 30 -2.68 -6.17 16.04
C PHE A 30 -2.54 -5.15 17.16
N LYS A 31 -3.43 -4.16 17.21
CA LYS A 31 -3.64 -3.40 18.45
C LYS A 31 -4.04 -4.41 19.52
N LYS A 32 -3.08 -4.87 20.31
CA LYS A 32 -3.30 -5.56 21.58
C LYS A 32 -3.86 -4.53 22.55
N GLY A 33 -5.10 -4.10 22.33
CA GLY A 33 -5.88 -3.39 23.33
C GLY A 33 -6.01 -4.32 24.53
N LEU A 34 -5.51 -3.85 25.66
CA LEU A 34 -5.66 -4.48 26.97
C LEU A 34 -7.09 -5.02 27.16
N ILE A 35 -7.17 -6.34 27.29
CA ILE A 35 -8.17 -7.14 28.02
C ILE A 35 -9.43 -6.34 28.41
N LYS A 36 -10.40 -6.19 27.51
CA LYS A 36 -11.81 -6.03 27.88
C LYS A 36 -12.70 -6.78 26.88
N LYS A 37 -13.59 -7.59 27.45
CA LYS A 37 -14.39 -8.71 26.91
C LYS A 37 -15.30 -8.42 25.69
N SER A 38 -15.09 -7.35 24.93
CA SER A 38 -16.05 -6.94 23.88
C SER A 38 -15.48 -6.04 22.78
N ALA A 39 -14.17 -5.86 22.68
CA ALA A 39 -13.57 -5.18 21.54
C ALA A 39 -13.36 -6.17 20.39
N ILE A 40 -14.22 -6.10 19.36
CA ILE A 40 -13.95 -6.64 18.03
C ILE A 40 -12.49 -6.28 17.70
N LYS A 41 -11.64 -7.28 17.43
CA LYS A 41 -10.24 -7.06 17.07
C LYS A 41 -10.18 -6.17 15.84
N GLU A 42 -9.99 -4.87 16.03
CA GLU A 42 -9.68 -3.96 14.93
C GLU A 42 -8.30 -4.35 14.39
N MET A 43 -8.30 -5.15 13.31
CA MET A 43 -7.09 -5.48 12.57
C MET A 43 -6.82 -4.36 11.57
N THR A 44 -5.76 -3.58 11.82
CA THR A 44 -5.32 -2.57 10.85
C THR A 44 -4.20 -3.15 10.00
N TYR A 45 -4.41 -3.12 8.68
CA TYR A 45 -3.40 -3.56 7.72
C TYR A 45 -2.53 -2.39 7.31
N HIS A 46 -1.21 -2.57 7.45
CA HIS A 46 -0.21 -1.68 6.94
C HIS A 46 0.58 -2.36 5.81
N TYR A 47 1.07 -1.55 4.88
CA TYR A 47 1.89 -2.00 3.76
C TYR A 47 3.24 -1.32 3.86
N LEU A 48 4.29 -2.13 3.81
CA LEU A 48 5.64 -1.64 3.59
C LEU A 48 5.83 -1.49 2.08
N ILE A 49 6.03 -0.27 1.63
CA ILE A 49 6.27 0.06 0.23
C ILE A 49 7.67 0.63 0.05
N GLU A 50 8.23 0.46 -1.14
CA GLU A 50 9.44 1.13 -1.58
C GLU A 50 9.09 2.20 -2.60
N VAL A 51 9.17 3.46 -2.18
CA VAL A 51 8.95 4.62 -3.04
C VAL A 51 10.22 4.89 -3.85
N GLN A 52 10.05 5.02 -5.16
CA GLN A 52 11.13 5.41 -6.07
C GLN A 52 11.06 6.92 -6.31
N LYS A 53 12.10 7.63 -5.91
CA LYS A 53 12.28 9.05 -6.22
C LYS A 53 13.61 9.21 -6.98
N THR A 54 13.76 10.28 -7.75
CA THR A 54 14.92 10.50 -8.62
C THR A 54 16.23 10.35 -7.83
N GLY A 55 16.93 9.22 -8.03
CA GLY A 55 18.20 8.89 -7.38
C GLY A 55 18.14 8.23 -6.00
N PHE A 56 16.95 8.01 -5.41
CA PHE A 56 16.84 7.38 -4.08
C PHE A 56 15.59 6.51 -3.93
N THR A 57 15.70 5.42 -3.19
CA THR A 57 14.59 4.57 -2.78
C THR A 57 14.32 4.72 -1.29
N GLN A 58 13.06 4.98 -0.92
CA GLN A 58 12.65 5.11 0.48
C GLN A 58 11.62 4.06 0.84
N ARG A 59 11.82 3.38 1.97
CA ARG A 59 10.83 2.44 2.52
C ARG A 59 9.87 3.19 3.44
N ILE A 60 8.58 3.04 3.18
CA ILE A 60 7.51 3.73 3.92
C ILE A 60 6.46 2.71 4.37
N LEU A 61 5.98 2.87 5.59
CA LEU A 61 4.82 2.14 6.09
C LEU A 61 3.56 2.99 5.88
N CYS A 62 2.56 2.46 5.19
CA CYS A 62 1.32 3.19 4.87
C CYS A 62 0.07 2.30 5.01
N THR A 63 -1.11 2.91 5.05
CA THR A 63 -2.38 2.18 5.02
C THR A 63 -2.83 1.91 3.58
N ALA A 64 -3.85 1.05 3.40
CA ALA A 64 -4.43 0.79 2.08
C ALA A 64 -4.99 2.05 1.40
N GLU A 65 -5.44 3.04 2.16
CA GLU A 65 -6.06 4.27 1.65
C GLU A 65 -5.04 5.21 0.98
N GLN A 66 -3.77 5.06 1.35
CA GLN A 66 -2.67 5.89 0.84
C GLN A 66 -2.04 5.30 -0.42
N ILE A 67 -2.45 4.10 -0.85
CA ILE A 67 -1.91 3.43 -2.03
C ILE A 67 -3.02 3.08 -3.01
N LYS A 68 -2.75 3.27 -4.30
CA LYS A 68 -3.63 2.87 -5.40
C LYS A 68 -2.87 1.97 -6.36
N LEU A 69 -3.53 0.94 -6.89
CA LEU A 69 -2.91 0.09 -7.89
C LEU A 69 -2.64 0.93 -9.16
N LEU A 70 -1.41 0.88 -9.66
CA LEU A 70 -1.12 1.36 -11.00
C LEU A 70 -1.51 0.20 -11.92
N GLU A 71 -2.75 0.20 -12.40
CA GLU A 71 -3.17 -0.79 -13.41
C GLU A 71 -2.16 -0.76 -14.54
N LYS A 72 -1.52 -1.91 -14.80
CA LYS A 72 -0.91 -2.12 -16.12
C LYS A 72 -2.05 -1.93 -17.09
N LYS A 73 -1.94 -0.94 -17.99
CA LYS A 73 -2.77 -0.89 -19.19
C LYS A 73 -2.84 -2.33 -19.71
N GLU A 74 -4.02 -2.95 -19.61
CA GLU A 74 -4.32 -4.06 -20.49
C GLU A 74 -3.98 -3.54 -21.87
N CYS A 75 -3.18 -4.33 -22.62
CA CYS A 75 -2.96 -4.07 -24.02
C CYS A 75 -4.31 -3.67 -24.61
N ALA A 76 -4.40 -2.45 -25.14
CA ALA A 76 -5.48 -2.10 -26.02
C ALA A 76 -5.55 -3.25 -27.02
N GLN A 77 -6.62 -4.04 -26.95
CA GLN A 77 -6.93 -4.97 -28.01
C GLN A 77 -7.13 -4.05 -29.22
N ASN A 78 -6.12 -4.01 -30.09
CA ASN A 78 -6.28 -3.49 -31.43
C ASN A 78 -7.37 -4.36 -32.06
N ALA A 79 -8.61 -3.88 -32.02
CA ALA A 79 -9.67 -4.39 -32.86
C ALA A 79 -9.36 -3.87 -34.27
N ALA A 80 -8.65 -4.71 -35.03
CA ALA A 80 -8.54 -4.63 -36.47
C ALA A 80 -9.78 -5.26 -37.11
#